data_AF-A0A453ALZ4-F1
#
_entry.id   AF-A0A453ALZ4-F1
#
_cell.length_a   1.000
_cell.length_b   1.000
_cell.length_c   1.000
_cell.angle_alpha   90.00
_cell.angle_beta   90.00
_cell.angle_gamma   90.00
#
_symmetry.space_group_name_H-M   'P 1'
#
loop_
_entity.id
_entity.type
_entity.pdbx_description
1 polymer ?
#
loop_
_entity_poly.entity_id
_entity_poly.type
_entity_poly.pdbx_seq_one_letter_code
_entity_poly.pdbx_strand_id
1 'polypeptide(L)'
;MQLWLRYAPTKLICPGIQIHITLHHLDLPQILEDEYGGWLSPRIIEDFTAYADVCFREFGGRVTYWTTVNEPNIGAIAAYGSGQLPPGRCSDPFGITKCTAGNSSTEPYIAVHTYLLAHASVARLYREKYQAVQKGVVGINIYSFWSYPFTDSTADLEATQRCKDFMFGWILEPLVFGDYPEVMKKNVGSRLPSFTKVQSELIKGSFDFIGLNHYFSLYVSDRQTEPGIRDYNRDMSIYYRGKQFIEASTYVILFLEHAWKRVNFTNIACVKIAPFLAYASGALDSCAMSSLVKR
;
A
#
# COMPACT_ATOMS: atom_id res chain seq x y z
N MET A 1 -12.96 14.91 12.76
CA MET A 1 -13.17 13.72 11.90
C MET A 1 -14.48 12.96 12.19
N GLN A 2 -14.88 12.75 13.45
CA GLN A 2 -16.10 11.99 13.81
C GLN A 2 -17.42 12.52 13.23
N LEU A 3 -17.55 13.84 13.00
CA LEU A 3 -18.78 14.42 12.46
C LEU A 3 -18.99 14.14 10.96
N TRP A 4 -17.93 14.06 10.14
CA TRP A 4 -18.09 13.86 8.69
C TRP A 4 -18.44 12.41 8.32
N LEU A 5 -17.85 11.43 9.02
CA LEU A 5 -18.13 10.01 8.79
C LEU A 5 -19.52 9.57 9.27
N ARG A 6 -20.20 10.35 10.12
CA ARG A 6 -21.60 10.02 10.51
C ARG A 6 -22.61 10.37 9.42
N TYR A 7 -22.32 11.37 8.58
CA TYR A 7 -23.25 11.90 7.57
C TYR A 7 -22.94 11.42 6.14
N ALA A 8 -21.69 11.11 5.80
CA ALA A 8 -21.37 10.62 4.45
C ALA A 8 -21.97 9.22 4.15
N PRO A 9 -21.90 8.21 5.04
CA PRO A 9 -22.41 6.87 4.75
C PRO A 9 -23.93 6.77 4.82
N THR A 10 -24.65 7.80 5.27
CA THR A 10 -26.14 7.82 5.23
C THR A 10 -26.65 8.39 3.90
N LYS A 11 -25.93 9.32 3.27
CA LYS A 11 -26.30 9.87 1.95
C LYS A 11 -25.85 9.02 0.76
N LEU A 12 -24.87 8.14 0.95
CA LEU A 12 -24.34 7.23 -0.08
C LEU A 12 -25.01 5.85 -0.12
N ILE A 13 -26.10 5.65 0.63
CA ILE A 13 -26.91 4.42 0.56
C ILE A 13 -27.79 4.47 -0.71
N CYS A 14 -27.14 4.50 -1.86
CA CYS A 14 -27.81 4.25 -3.12
C CYS A 14 -27.95 2.73 -3.27
N PRO A 15 -29.16 2.21 -3.58
CA PRO A 15 -29.34 0.78 -3.83
C PRO A 15 -28.34 0.30 -4.90
N GLY A 16 -27.52 -0.69 -4.55
CA GLY A 16 -26.56 -1.31 -5.47
C GLY A 16 -25.12 -0.76 -5.45
N ILE A 17 -24.80 0.26 -4.64
CA ILE A 17 -23.42 0.73 -4.47
C ILE A 17 -22.78 0.06 -3.25
N GLN A 18 -21.64 -0.62 -3.46
CA GLN A 18 -20.87 -1.21 -2.39
C GLN A 18 -19.88 -0.20 -1.81
N ILE A 19 -19.90 -0.03 -0.48
CA ILE A 19 -19.04 0.93 0.21
C ILE A 19 -17.71 0.27 0.56
N HIS A 20 -16.63 0.87 0.07
CA HIS A 20 -15.24 0.53 0.37
C HIS A 20 -14.63 1.69 1.15
N ILE A 21 -14.07 1.42 2.33
CA ILE A 21 -13.44 2.45 3.17
C ILE A 21 -11.96 2.14 3.33
N THR A 22 -11.13 3.18 3.15
CA THR A 22 -9.73 3.20 3.57
C THR A 22 -9.63 3.84 4.96
N LEU A 23 -9.05 3.14 5.93
CA LEU A 23 -8.89 3.62 7.31
C LEU A 23 -7.78 4.67 7.44
N HIS A 24 -6.66 4.47 6.74
CA HIS A 24 -5.55 5.41 6.71
C HIS A 24 -5.11 5.73 5.28
N HIS A 25 -5.11 7.02 4.96
CA HIS A 25 -4.71 7.54 3.66
C HIS A 25 -3.81 8.78 3.82
N LEU A 26 -2.66 8.57 4.48
CA LEU A 26 -1.64 9.60 4.75
C LEU A 26 -2.13 10.75 5.66
N ASP A 27 -3.18 10.48 6.43
CA ASP A 27 -3.93 11.41 7.27
C ASP A 27 -3.71 11.12 8.77
N LEU A 28 -2.47 10.79 9.15
CA LEU A 28 -2.13 10.48 10.54
C LEU A 28 -2.40 11.71 11.43
N PRO A 29 -3.10 11.58 12.58
CA PRO A 29 -3.27 12.69 13.50
C PRO A 29 -1.92 13.27 13.96
N GLN A 30 -1.73 14.57 13.77
CA GLN A 30 -0.47 15.26 14.09
C GLN A 30 0.02 15.01 15.53
N ILE A 31 -0.90 14.89 16.49
CA ILE A 31 -0.54 14.64 17.90
C ILE A 31 0.26 13.34 18.10
N LEU A 32 0.01 12.29 17.29
CA LEU A 32 0.72 11.02 17.38
C LEU A 32 2.13 11.13 16.78
N GLU A 33 2.28 11.97 15.76
CA GLU A 33 3.59 12.34 15.22
C GLU A 33 4.40 13.14 16.26
N ASP A 34 3.79 14.13 16.90
CA ASP A 34 4.45 14.98 17.89
C ASP A 34 4.84 14.20 19.16
N GLU A 35 3.99 13.25 19.61
CA GLU A 35 4.20 12.53 20.87
C GLU A 35 5.28 11.44 20.75
N TYR A 36 5.33 10.74 19.62
CA TYR A 36 6.23 9.58 19.48
C TYR A 36 6.75 9.32 18.06
N GLY A 37 6.57 10.23 17.11
CA GLY A 37 7.05 10.08 15.73
C GLY A 37 6.21 9.14 14.87
N GLY A 38 4.92 8.98 15.21
CA GLY A 38 3.94 8.31 14.36
C GLY A 38 4.37 6.91 13.92
N TRP A 39 4.50 6.72 12.60
CA TRP A 39 4.81 5.42 11.99
C TRP A 39 6.24 4.92 12.25
N LEU A 40 7.12 5.76 12.81
CA LEU A 40 8.46 5.33 13.26
C LEU A 40 8.45 4.65 14.63
N SER A 41 7.31 4.65 15.33
CA SER A 41 7.17 4.08 16.66
C SER A 41 6.20 2.90 16.68
N PRO A 42 6.52 1.78 17.36
CA PRO A 42 5.60 0.66 17.50
C PRO A 42 4.34 1.00 18.30
N ARG A 43 4.33 2.11 19.06
CA ARG A 43 3.15 2.59 19.80
C ARG A 43 1.94 2.83 18.89
N ILE A 44 2.17 3.23 17.64
CA ILE A 44 1.09 3.48 16.68
C ILE A 44 0.25 2.23 16.38
N ILE A 45 0.79 1.02 16.58
CA ILE A 45 0.08 -0.23 16.31
C ILE A 45 -1.17 -0.31 17.19
N GLU A 46 -1.05 0.01 18.48
CA GLU A 46 -2.16 -0.02 19.43
C GLU A 46 -3.16 1.10 19.13
N ASP A 47 -2.70 2.32 18.91
CA ASP A 47 -3.56 3.47 18.61
C ASP A 47 -4.34 3.28 17.30
N PHE A 48 -3.69 2.78 16.25
CA PHE A 48 -4.34 2.50 14.97
C PHE A 48 -5.34 1.35 15.08
N THR A 49 -5.02 0.32 15.88
CA THR A 49 -5.94 -0.79 16.15
C THR A 49 -7.18 -0.32 16.93
N ALA A 50 -7.01 0.56 17.91
CA ALA A 50 -8.11 1.15 18.67
C ALA A 50 -8.99 2.06 17.79
N TYR A 51 -8.36 2.86 16.90
CA TYR A 51 -9.09 3.64 15.90
C TYR A 51 -9.92 2.74 14.97
N ALA A 52 -9.33 1.67 14.45
CA ALA A 52 -10.03 0.71 13.60
C ALA A 52 -11.20 0.04 14.34
N ASP A 53 -11.03 -0.30 15.63
CA ASP A 53 -12.11 -0.86 16.46
C ASP A 53 -13.34 0.06 16.51
N VAL A 54 -13.12 1.37 16.65
CA VAL A 54 -14.20 2.36 16.60
C VAL A 54 -14.84 2.38 15.22
N CYS A 55 -14.05 2.42 14.14
CA CYS A 55 -14.57 2.42 12.77
C CYS A 55 -15.42 1.18 12.46
N PHE A 56 -14.94 -0.01 12.82
CA PHE A 56 -15.67 -1.26 12.61
C PHE A 56 -16.98 -1.30 13.39
N ARG A 57 -16.97 -0.85 14.65
CA ARG A 57 -18.18 -0.78 15.47
C ARG A 57 -19.22 0.20 14.91
N GLU A 58 -18.80 1.39 14.50
CA GLU A 58 -19.71 2.46 14.09
C GLU A 58 -20.23 2.29 12.64
N PHE A 59 -19.41 1.76 11.74
CA PHE A 59 -19.73 1.72 10.30
C PHE A 59 -19.81 0.32 9.70
N GLY A 60 -19.35 -0.72 10.40
CA GLY A 60 -19.32 -2.08 9.88
C GLY A 60 -20.68 -2.75 9.66
N GLY A 61 -21.77 -2.12 10.13
CA GLY A 61 -23.13 -2.52 9.72
C GLY A 61 -23.48 -2.18 8.25
N ARG A 62 -22.67 -1.35 7.59
CA ARG A 62 -22.89 -0.87 6.20
C ARG A 62 -21.68 -1.07 5.29
N VAL A 63 -20.48 -1.09 5.87
CA VAL A 63 -19.23 -1.22 5.13
C VAL A 63 -18.86 -2.69 5.04
N THR A 64 -18.59 -3.16 3.83
CA THR A 64 -18.23 -4.56 3.58
C THR A 64 -16.79 -4.74 3.11
N TYR A 65 -16.09 -3.65 2.75
CA TYR A 65 -14.70 -3.67 2.32
C TYR A 65 -13.91 -2.63 3.09
N TRP A 66 -12.88 -3.11 3.78
CA TRP A 66 -12.02 -2.31 4.63
C TRP A 66 -10.57 -2.39 4.14
N THR A 67 -10.09 -1.32 3.52
CA THR A 67 -8.66 -1.12 3.30
C THR A 67 -8.07 -0.50 4.56
N THR A 68 -7.08 -1.17 5.15
CA THR A 68 -6.40 -0.67 6.35
C THR A 68 -5.52 0.54 6.03
N VAL A 69 -4.50 0.34 5.20
CA VAL A 69 -3.52 1.36 4.79
C VAL A 69 -3.51 1.44 3.27
N ASN A 70 -3.53 2.67 2.76
CA ASN A 70 -3.30 2.93 1.34
C ASN A 70 -1.83 3.24 1.07
N GLU A 71 -1.24 2.49 0.14
CA GLU A 71 0.10 2.68 -0.41
C GLU A 71 1.19 2.84 0.66
N PRO A 72 1.37 1.86 1.57
CA PRO A 72 2.39 1.96 2.62
C PRO A 72 3.81 2.14 2.05
N ASN A 73 4.09 1.58 0.87
CA ASN A 73 5.35 1.76 0.17
C ASN A 73 5.59 3.22 -0.24
N ILE A 74 4.60 3.87 -0.87
CA ILE A 74 4.72 5.29 -1.26
C ILE A 74 4.69 6.21 -0.06
N GLY A 75 3.81 5.96 0.90
CA GLY A 75 3.77 6.69 2.17
C GLY A 75 5.14 6.70 2.84
N ALA A 76 5.79 5.55 2.97
CA ALA A 76 7.11 5.46 3.58
C ALA A 76 8.21 6.17 2.76
N ILE A 77 8.27 5.93 1.44
CA ILE A 77 9.29 6.53 0.57
C ILE A 77 9.16 8.06 0.55
N ALA A 78 7.94 8.57 0.41
CA ALA A 78 7.71 10.01 0.26
C ALA A 78 7.74 10.76 1.59
N ALA A 79 7.31 10.14 2.69
CA ALA A 79 7.24 10.80 3.99
C ALA A 79 8.54 10.75 4.80
N TYR A 80 9.31 9.65 4.65
CA TYR A 80 10.53 9.38 5.44
C TYR A 80 11.79 9.19 4.58
N GLY A 81 11.65 9.11 3.26
CA GLY A 81 12.77 8.99 2.32
C GLY A 81 13.09 10.32 1.65
N SER A 82 12.18 10.82 0.82
CA SER A 82 12.36 12.07 0.07
C SER A 82 11.89 13.32 0.83
N GLY A 83 11.07 13.14 1.88
CA GLY A 83 10.46 14.24 2.64
C GLY A 83 9.42 15.04 1.86
N GLN A 84 8.87 14.47 0.78
CA GLN A 84 7.85 15.12 -0.06
C GLN A 84 6.49 15.25 0.63
N LEU A 85 6.13 14.25 1.44
CA LEU A 85 4.85 14.20 2.14
C LEU A 85 5.06 14.35 3.65
N PRO A 86 4.06 14.83 4.41
CA PRO A 86 4.14 14.85 5.86
C PRO A 86 4.50 13.47 6.45
N PRO A 87 5.36 13.40 7.48
CA PRO A 87 5.90 14.53 8.25
C PRO A 87 7.11 15.25 7.61
N GLY A 88 7.51 14.87 6.40
CA GLY A 88 8.56 15.58 5.65
C GLY A 88 9.97 15.27 6.17
N ARG A 89 10.21 14.02 6.59
CA ARG A 89 11.50 13.59 7.14
C ARG A 89 12.39 13.04 6.03
N CYS A 90 13.65 13.47 6.03
CA CYS A 90 14.67 12.98 5.11
C CYS A 90 16.08 13.34 5.60
N SER A 91 17.11 12.88 4.89
CA SER A 91 18.51 13.22 5.14
C SER A 91 19.24 13.54 3.83
N ASP A 92 20.24 14.43 3.89
CA ASP A 92 21.10 14.71 2.75
C ASP A 92 21.87 13.43 2.32
N PRO A 93 22.08 13.19 1.02
CA PRO A 93 21.70 14.03 -0.13
C PRO A 93 20.36 13.64 -0.79
N PHE A 94 19.46 12.93 -0.09
CA PHE A 94 18.30 12.26 -0.71
C PHE A 94 17.01 13.07 -0.71
N GLY A 95 16.90 14.05 0.18
CA GLY A 95 15.73 14.90 0.29
C GLY A 95 15.43 15.69 -0.98
N ILE A 96 14.13 15.90 -1.26
CA ILE A 96 13.70 16.91 -2.25
C ILE A 96 14.03 18.33 -1.73
N THR A 97 14.01 18.49 -0.41
CA THR A 97 14.42 19.71 0.28
C THR A 97 15.48 19.37 1.32
N LYS A 98 16.14 20.40 1.88
CA LYS A 98 17.04 20.22 3.02
C LYS A 98 16.22 19.95 4.28
N CYS A 99 15.86 18.69 4.52
CA CYS A 99 15.17 18.32 5.74
C CYS A 99 16.06 18.57 6.96
N THR A 100 15.45 19.03 8.04
CA THR A 100 16.12 19.30 9.31
C THR A 100 16.14 18.09 10.24
N ALA A 101 15.39 17.04 9.90
CA ALA A 101 15.30 15.80 10.64
C ALA A 101 14.97 14.63 9.72
N GLY A 102 15.41 13.43 10.10
CA GLY A 102 15.14 12.19 9.39
C GLY A 102 16.38 11.39 9.07
N ASN A 103 16.16 10.19 8.54
CA ASN A 103 17.20 9.34 8.00
C ASN A 103 16.63 8.52 6.84
N SER A 104 16.85 9.01 5.62
CA SER A 104 16.33 8.39 4.39
C SER A 104 16.89 6.98 4.13
N SER A 105 17.97 6.59 4.83
CA SER A 105 18.55 5.25 4.73
C SER A 105 17.86 4.22 5.64
N THR A 106 17.10 4.64 6.65
CA THR A 106 16.52 3.71 7.65
C THR A 106 15.03 3.90 7.86
N GLU A 107 14.56 5.15 7.94
CA GLU A 107 13.19 5.46 8.35
C GLU A 107 12.11 4.90 7.42
N PRO A 108 12.26 4.86 6.08
CA PRO A 108 11.29 4.20 5.22
C PRO A 108 11.08 2.72 5.56
N TYR A 109 12.14 2.01 5.94
CA TYR A 109 12.08 0.60 6.33
C TYR A 109 11.39 0.39 7.67
N ILE A 110 11.65 1.27 8.64
CA ILE A 110 10.96 1.26 9.93
C ILE A 110 9.47 1.53 9.72
N ALA A 111 9.12 2.56 8.93
CA ALA A 111 7.73 2.92 8.67
C ALA A 111 6.94 1.77 8.01
N VAL A 112 7.47 1.14 6.94
CA VAL A 112 6.80 -0.01 6.31
C VAL A 112 6.66 -1.20 7.27
N HIS A 113 7.67 -1.47 8.08
CA HIS A 113 7.58 -2.53 9.09
C HIS A 113 6.44 -2.28 10.07
N THR A 114 6.32 -1.05 10.57
CA THR A 114 5.23 -0.65 11.45
C THR A 114 3.87 -0.68 10.75
N TYR A 115 3.77 -0.22 9.49
CA TYR A 115 2.54 -0.31 8.69
C TYR A 115 2.05 -1.76 8.58
N LEU A 116 2.95 -2.71 8.29
CA LEU A 116 2.62 -4.13 8.16
C LEU A 116 2.12 -4.73 9.48
N LEU A 117 2.77 -4.40 10.60
CA LEU A 117 2.34 -4.86 11.92
C LEU A 117 1.00 -4.26 12.35
N ALA A 118 0.79 -2.98 12.09
CA ALA A 118 -0.46 -2.29 12.36
C ALA A 118 -1.60 -2.85 11.49
N HIS A 119 -1.35 -3.08 10.20
CA HIS A 119 -2.26 -3.76 9.29
C HIS A 119 -2.66 -5.15 9.83
N ALA A 120 -1.68 -5.97 10.22
CA ALA A 120 -1.95 -7.33 10.69
C ALA A 120 -2.72 -7.34 12.02
N SER A 121 -2.43 -6.40 12.92
CA SER A 121 -3.18 -6.20 14.16
C SER A 121 -4.65 -5.85 13.89
N VAL A 122 -4.91 -4.91 12.96
CA VAL A 122 -6.27 -4.51 12.56
C VAL A 122 -7.01 -5.64 11.85
N ALA A 123 -6.34 -6.38 10.95
CA ALA A 123 -6.93 -7.52 10.26
C ALA A 123 -7.34 -8.64 11.24
N ARG A 124 -6.47 -8.94 12.23
CA ARG A 124 -6.80 -9.89 13.29
C ARG A 124 -8.00 -9.43 14.12
N LEU A 125 -8.02 -8.16 14.55
CA LEU A 125 -9.15 -7.58 15.29
C LEU A 125 -10.46 -7.76 14.52
N TYR A 126 -10.47 -7.45 13.22
CA TYR A 126 -11.67 -7.59 12.40
C TYR A 126 -12.12 -9.05 12.29
N ARG A 127 -11.19 -9.95 11.97
CA ARG A 127 -11.44 -11.38 11.84
C ARG A 127 -12.06 -11.97 13.11
N GLU A 128 -11.49 -11.64 14.27
CA GLU A 128 -11.89 -12.21 15.56
C GLU A 128 -13.18 -11.60 16.12
N LYS A 129 -13.39 -10.30 15.95
CA LYS A 129 -14.48 -9.57 16.62
C LYS A 129 -15.67 -9.22 15.72
N TYR A 130 -15.43 -9.01 14.42
CA TYR A 130 -16.42 -8.38 13.54
C TYR A 130 -16.82 -9.21 12.33
N GLN A 131 -15.91 -10.01 11.76
CA GLN A 131 -16.13 -10.68 10.47
C GLN A 131 -17.32 -11.65 10.47
N ALA A 132 -17.52 -12.41 11.55
CA ALA A 132 -18.65 -13.35 11.67
C ALA A 132 -20.03 -12.66 11.60
N VAL A 133 -20.12 -11.44 12.11
CA VAL A 133 -21.38 -10.67 12.18
C VAL A 133 -21.54 -9.76 10.97
N GLN A 134 -20.48 -9.02 10.62
CA GLN A 134 -20.51 -7.98 9.59
C GLN A 134 -20.30 -8.54 8.19
N LYS A 135 -19.67 -9.73 8.07
CA LYS A 135 -19.43 -10.44 6.81
C LYS A 135 -18.66 -9.64 5.75
N GLY A 136 -18.00 -8.55 6.14
CA GLY A 136 -17.09 -7.83 5.26
C GLY A 136 -15.71 -8.48 5.19
N VAL A 137 -14.83 -7.85 4.43
CA VAL A 137 -13.46 -8.29 4.16
C VAL A 137 -12.47 -7.16 4.46
N VAL A 138 -11.26 -7.53 4.89
CA VAL A 138 -10.17 -6.60 5.19
C VAL A 138 -8.98 -6.84 4.27
N GLY A 139 -8.39 -5.75 3.80
CA GLY A 139 -7.23 -5.79 2.93
C GLY A 139 -6.32 -4.59 3.09
N ILE A 140 -5.39 -4.47 2.15
CA ILE A 140 -4.42 -3.39 2.06
C ILE A 140 -4.27 -2.99 0.59
N ASN A 141 -4.08 -1.70 0.33
CA ASN A 141 -3.85 -1.20 -1.02
C ASN A 141 -2.36 -0.92 -1.22
N ILE A 142 -1.79 -1.46 -2.28
CA ILE A 142 -0.37 -1.34 -2.61
C ILE A 142 -0.24 -0.55 -3.91
N TYR A 143 0.61 0.46 -3.93
CA TYR A 143 0.97 1.12 -5.19
C TYR A 143 1.91 0.23 -5.99
N SER A 144 1.67 0.10 -7.29
CA SER A 144 2.57 -0.61 -8.19
C SER A 144 2.51 -0.03 -9.60
N PHE A 145 3.68 0.30 -10.16
CA PHE A 145 3.84 0.35 -11.61
C PHE A 145 4.37 -1.00 -12.10
N TRP A 146 4.10 -1.34 -13.36
CA TRP A 146 4.70 -2.52 -13.97
C TRP A 146 6.06 -2.16 -14.56
N SER A 147 7.07 -2.99 -14.29
CA SER A 147 8.42 -2.84 -14.84
C SER A 147 8.64 -3.82 -16.00
N TYR A 148 9.16 -3.30 -17.11
CA TYR A 148 9.67 -4.06 -18.24
C TYR A 148 11.20 -3.95 -18.30
N PRO A 149 11.92 -4.99 -18.75
CA PRO A 149 13.37 -4.89 -18.95
C PRO A 149 13.68 -3.99 -20.14
N PHE A 150 14.66 -3.10 -19.99
CA PHE A 150 15.07 -2.18 -21.07
C PHE A 150 15.76 -2.90 -22.24
N THR A 151 16.47 -3.99 -21.95
CA THR A 151 17.06 -4.92 -22.92
C THR A 151 16.85 -6.36 -22.49
N ASP A 152 17.07 -7.32 -23.39
CA ASP A 152 17.01 -8.76 -23.07
C ASP A 152 18.26 -9.27 -22.33
N SER A 153 19.11 -8.37 -21.82
CA SER A 153 20.28 -8.76 -21.03
C SER A 153 19.86 -9.35 -19.69
N THR A 154 20.63 -10.33 -19.19
CA THR A 154 20.39 -10.92 -17.86
C THR A 154 20.36 -9.86 -16.76
N ALA A 155 21.22 -8.84 -16.85
CA ALA A 155 21.26 -7.75 -15.88
C ALA A 155 19.94 -6.96 -15.83
N ASP A 156 19.36 -6.60 -16.98
CA ASP A 156 18.10 -5.86 -17.03
C ASP A 156 16.89 -6.72 -16.63
N LEU A 157 16.93 -8.03 -16.90
CA LEU A 157 15.92 -8.97 -16.44
C LEU A 157 15.94 -9.10 -14.90
N GLU A 158 17.13 -9.25 -14.30
CA GLU A 158 17.29 -9.26 -12.85
C GLU A 158 16.89 -7.93 -12.22
N ALA A 159 17.27 -6.80 -12.83
CA ALA A 159 16.86 -5.46 -12.39
C ALA A 159 15.34 -5.28 -12.42
N THR A 160 14.67 -5.85 -13.42
CA THR A 160 13.21 -5.86 -13.52
C THR A 160 12.57 -6.62 -12.37
N GLN A 161 13.09 -7.80 -12.03
CA GLN A 161 12.61 -8.55 -10.87
C GLN A 161 12.88 -7.80 -9.55
N ARG A 162 14.10 -7.26 -9.35
CA ARG A 162 14.41 -6.44 -8.17
C ARG A 162 13.47 -5.26 -8.03
N CYS A 163 13.11 -4.60 -9.13
CA CYS A 163 12.15 -3.51 -9.12
C CYS A 163 10.78 -3.99 -8.62
N LYS A 164 10.32 -5.17 -9.01
CA LYS A 164 9.04 -5.74 -8.54
C LYS A 164 9.10 -6.08 -7.05
N ASP A 165 10.20 -6.69 -6.62
CA ASP A 165 10.45 -7.07 -5.24
C ASP A 165 10.48 -5.85 -4.31
N PHE A 166 11.16 -4.77 -4.71
CA PHE A 166 11.17 -3.53 -3.93
C PHE A 166 9.82 -2.79 -3.98
N MET A 167 9.16 -2.72 -5.14
CA MET A 167 7.95 -1.91 -5.28
C MET A 167 6.72 -2.51 -4.60
N PHE A 168 6.31 -3.72 -4.99
CA PHE A 168 5.12 -4.37 -4.40
C PHE A 168 5.47 -5.61 -3.58
N GLY A 169 6.58 -6.30 -3.88
CA GLY A 169 7.06 -7.44 -3.08
C GLY A 169 7.38 -7.07 -1.63
N TRP A 170 7.84 -5.84 -1.39
CA TRP A 170 8.16 -5.31 -0.07
C TRP A 170 6.98 -5.37 0.90
N ILE A 171 5.75 -5.26 0.38
CA ILE A 171 4.52 -5.34 1.16
C ILE A 171 3.90 -6.74 1.00
N LEU A 172 3.87 -7.27 -0.23
CA LEU A 172 3.15 -8.49 -0.55
C LEU A 172 3.82 -9.76 -0.01
N GLU A 173 5.16 -9.86 -0.05
CA GLU A 173 5.85 -11.05 0.44
C GLU A 173 5.70 -11.25 1.96
N PRO A 174 5.80 -10.21 2.81
CA PRO A 174 5.47 -10.37 4.23
C PRO A 174 4.06 -10.92 4.44
N LEU A 175 3.07 -10.44 3.69
CA LEU A 175 1.69 -10.89 3.80
C LEU A 175 1.51 -12.36 3.36
N VAL A 176 2.24 -12.81 2.35
CA VAL A 176 2.07 -14.17 1.79
C VAL A 176 2.95 -15.20 2.52
N PHE A 177 4.19 -14.83 2.78
CA PHE A 177 5.24 -15.73 3.25
C PHE A 177 5.63 -15.50 4.71
N GLY A 178 5.36 -14.30 5.25
CA GLY A 178 5.72 -13.90 6.61
C GLY A 178 7.10 -13.24 6.71
N ASP A 179 7.76 -12.92 5.60
CA ASP A 179 9.07 -12.26 5.59
C ASP A 179 9.28 -11.42 4.32
N TYR A 180 10.29 -10.55 4.33
CA TYR A 180 10.65 -9.68 3.21
C TYR A 180 11.35 -10.44 2.06
N PRO A 181 11.32 -9.89 0.82
CA PRO A 181 12.05 -10.46 -0.30
C PRO A 181 13.55 -10.62 -0.01
N GLU A 182 14.13 -11.75 -0.43
CA GLU A 182 15.56 -12.04 -0.21
C GLU A 182 16.49 -10.97 -0.77
N VAL A 183 16.15 -10.41 -1.94
CA VAL A 183 16.97 -9.37 -2.55
C VAL A 183 16.96 -8.08 -1.73
N MET A 184 15.84 -7.76 -1.06
CA MET A 184 15.79 -6.62 -0.13
C MET A 184 16.65 -6.89 1.09
N LYS A 185 16.55 -8.09 1.71
CA LYS A 185 17.39 -8.47 2.85
C LYS A 185 18.87 -8.36 2.52
N LYS A 186 19.28 -8.84 1.34
CA LYS A 186 20.65 -8.74 0.83
C LYS A 186 21.08 -7.29 0.59
N ASN A 187 20.28 -6.51 -0.13
CA ASN A 187 20.69 -5.17 -0.57
C ASN A 187 20.62 -4.15 0.55
N VAL A 188 19.59 -4.20 1.38
CA VAL A 188 19.35 -3.24 2.47
C VAL A 188 20.19 -3.59 3.70
N GLY A 189 20.31 -4.88 4.01
CA GLY A 189 21.08 -5.39 5.14
C GLY A 189 20.44 -5.06 6.48
N SER A 190 21.26 -4.68 7.47
CA SER A 190 20.83 -4.41 8.86
C SER A 190 19.85 -3.25 9.03
N ARG A 191 19.63 -2.44 7.98
CA ARG A 191 18.66 -1.33 7.99
C ARG A 191 17.22 -1.81 7.76
N LEU A 192 17.04 -3.01 7.23
CA LEU A 192 15.72 -3.64 7.10
C LEU A 192 15.39 -4.34 8.41
N PRO A 193 14.31 -3.95 9.12
CA PRO A 193 13.92 -4.64 10.34
C PRO A 193 13.57 -6.11 10.06
N SER A 194 13.81 -6.99 11.02
CA SER A 194 13.43 -8.41 10.94
C SER A 194 12.14 -8.66 11.70
N PHE A 195 11.25 -9.48 11.15
CA PHE A 195 10.11 -9.98 11.92
C PHE A 195 10.57 -11.04 12.92
N THR A 196 10.11 -10.92 14.17
CA THR A 196 10.12 -12.05 15.09
C THR A 196 9.17 -13.14 14.59
N LYS A 197 9.33 -14.37 15.10
CA LYS A 197 8.44 -15.48 14.74
C LYS A 197 6.95 -15.15 14.96
N VAL A 198 6.63 -14.52 16.08
CA VAL A 198 5.25 -14.12 16.42
C VAL A 198 4.72 -13.06 15.45
N GLN A 199 5.54 -12.09 15.06
CA GLN A 199 5.16 -11.07 14.08
C GLN A 199 4.95 -11.67 12.68
N SER A 200 5.85 -12.57 12.27
CA SER A 200 5.75 -13.29 10.99
C SER A 200 4.45 -14.10 10.90
N GLU A 201 4.12 -14.85 11.96
CA GLU A 201 2.86 -15.60 12.07
C GLU A 201 1.62 -14.69 12.08
N LEU A 202 1.71 -13.51 12.68
CA LEU A 202 0.62 -12.52 12.70
C LEU A 202 0.36 -11.90 11.32
N ILE A 203 1.41 -11.55 10.57
CA ILE A 203 1.30 -10.90 9.25
C ILE A 203 0.89 -11.89 8.17
N LYS A 204 1.36 -13.13 8.24
CA LYS A 204 1.10 -14.12 7.21
C LYS A 204 -0.40 -14.41 7.08
N GLY A 205 -0.95 -14.12 5.91
CA GLY A 205 -2.38 -14.28 5.62
C GLY A 205 -3.26 -13.25 6.33
N SER A 206 -2.72 -12.08 6.71
CA SER A 206 -3.49 -11.00 7.34
C SER A 206 -4.36 -10.19 6.36
N PHE A 207 -4.84 -10.80 5.28
CA PHE A 207 -5.65 -10.13 4.25
C PHE A 207 -6.69 -11.09 3.67
N ASP A 208 -7.86 -10.56 3.32
CA ASP A 208 -8.89 -11.22 2.53
C ASP A 208 -8.82 -10.77 1.05
N PHE A 209 -8.26 -9.59 0.79
CA PHE A 209 -8.00 -9.05 -0.55
C PHE A 209 -6.76 -8.15 -0.56
N ILE A 210 -6.19 -7.93 -1.75
CA ILE A 210 -5.11 -6.97 -2.01
C ILE A 210 -5.61 -5.97 -3.05
N GLY A 211 -5.63 -4.69 -2.70
CA GLY A 211 -5.86 -3.61 -3.66
C GLY A 211 -4.57 -3.24 -4.38
N LEU A 212 -4.64 -2.98 -5.68
CA LEU A 212 -3.49 -2.52 -6.47
C LEU A 212 -3.79 -1.15 -7.08
N ASN A 213 -3.06 -0.14 -6.65
CA ASN A 213 -3.11 1.18 -7.26
C ASN A 213 -2.06 1.21 -8.37
N HIS A 214 -2.54 1.21 -9.61
CA HIS A 214 -1.70 1.16 -10.81
C HIS A 214 -2.04 2.34 -11.73
N TYR A 215 -1.00 3.00 -12.23
CA TYR A 215 -1.13 4.22 -13.04
C TYR A 215 -0.36 4.13 -14.35
N PHE A 216 0.81 3.50 -14.33
CA PHE A 216 1.65 3.40 -15.52
C PHE A 216 2.57 2.18 -15.46
N SER A 217 3.19 1.91 -16.60
CA SER A 217 4.29 0.96 -16.74
C SER A 217 5.52 1.68 -17.30
N LEU A 218 6.71 1.17 -17.00
CA LEU A 218 7.98 1.76 -17.44
C LEU A 218 9.04 0.69 -17.73
N TYR A 219 10.07 1.08 -18.46
CA TYR A 219 11.25 0.24 -18.64
C TYR A 219 12.27 0.50 -17.53
N VAL A 220 12.98 -0.53 -17.09
CA VAL A 220 14.08 -0.41 -16.13
C VAL A 220 15.34 -1.07 -16.69
N SER A 221 16.50 -0.54 -16.35
CA SER A 221 17.78 -1.19 -16.60
C SER A 221 18.55 -1.38 -15.29
N ASP A 222 19.51 -2.28 -15.31
CA ASP A 222 20.41 -2.47 -14.18
C ASP A 222 21.20 -1.20 -13.85
N ARG A 223 21.46 -1.00 -12.56
CA ARG A 223 22.37 0.01 -12.06
C ARG A 223 23.32 -0.65 -11.08
N GLN A 224 24.61 -0.49 -11.31
CA GLN A 224 25.64 -0.93 -10.38
C GLN A 224 25.41 -0.28 -9.00
N THR A 225 25.37 -1.10 -7.96
CA THR A 225 25.25 -0.61 -6.58
C THR A 225 26.51 0.16 -6.19
N GLU A 226 26.33 1.41 -5.79
CA GLU A 226 27.43 2.26 -5.32
C GLU A 226 27.70 2.02 -3.82
N PRO A 227 28.98 2.03 -3.39
CA PRO A 227 29.32 1.97 -1.98
C PRO A 227 28.91 3.25 -1.25
N GLY A 228 28.69 3.17 0.06
CA GLY A 228 28.39 4.31 0.93
C GLY A 228 26.94 4.35 1.41
N ILE A 229 26.50 5.55 1.81
CA ILE A 229 25.14 5.77 2.31
C ILE A 229 24.15 5.64 1.15
N ARG A 230 23.06 4.90 1.38
CA ARG A 230 22.04 4.57 0.37
C ARG A 230 20.64 4.82 0.93
N ASP A 231 19.78 5.44 0.13
CA ASP A 231 18.34 5.47 0.34
C ASP A 231 17.68 4.26 -0.33
N TYR A 232 16.35 4.16 -0.18
CA TYR A 232 15.54 3.14 -0.81
C TYR A 232 15.81 2.96 -2.32
N ASN A 233 15.94 4.06 -3.07
CA ASN A 233 16.14 3.99 -4.52
C ASN A 233 17.52 3.41 -4.88
N ARG A 234 18.57 3.79 -4.14
CA ARG A 234 19.90 3.23 -4.32
C ARG A 234 19.97 1.75 -3.90
N ASP A 235 19.20 1.33 -2.91
CA ASP A 235 19.12 -0.09 -2.52
C ASP A 235 18.44 -0.96 -3.57
N MET A 236 17.43 -0.44 -4.25
CA MET A 236 16.79 -1.11 -5.39
C MET A 236 17.75 -1.27 -6.58
N SER A 237 18.69 -0.32 -6.74
CA SER A 237 19.79 -0.39 -7.72
C SER A 237 19.28 -0.57 -9.16
N ILE A 238 18.42 0.32 -9.62
CA ILE A 238 17.97 0.37 -11.01
C ILE A 238 18.07 1.78 -11.60
N TYR A 239 18.00 1.87 -12.92
CA TYR A 239 17.62 3.10 -13.60
C TYR A 239 16.22 2.97 -14.19
N TYR A 240 15.39 3.98 -13.97
CA TYR A 240 14.17 4.17 -14.74
C TYR A 240 14.52 4.61 -16.17
N ARG A 241 13.93 3.94 -17.16
CA ARG A 241 14.12 4.20 -18.59
C ARG A 241 12.76 4.57 -19.19
N GLY A 242 12.59 5.83 -19.57
CA GLY A 242 11.40 6.28 -20.30
C GLY A 242 11.17 7.79 -20.26
N LYS A 243 10.65 8.33 -21.37
CA LYS A 243 9.97 9.64 -21.45
C LYS A 243 8.45 9.51 -21.51
N GLN A 244 7.93 8.29 -21.63
CA GLN A 244 6.55 8.02 -22.02
C GLN A 244 5.93 7.02 -21.03
N PHE A 245 5.05 7.52 -20.18
CA PHE A 245 4.20 6.70 -19.32
C PHE A 245 3.25 5.93 -20.22
N ILE A 246 3.26 4.59 -20.16
CA ILE A 246 2.18 3.81 -20.76
C ILE A 246 0.99 3.98 -19.82
N GLU A 247 0.02 4.79 -20.24
CA GLU A 247 -1.22 5.05 -19.48
C GLU A 247 -1.89 3.72 -19.16
N ALA A 248 -2.13 3.46 -17.87
CA ALA A 248 -2.81 2.26 -17.44
C ALA A 248 -3.99 2.61 -16.55
N SER A 249 -5.10 1.91 -16.77
CA SER A 249 -6.34 2.01 -16.03
C SER A 249 -6.14 1.57 -14.58
N THR A 250 -6.84 2.20 -13.63
CA THR A 250 -6.93 1.69 -12.25
C THR A 250 -7.59 0.30 -12.25
N TYR A 251 -6.93 -0.70 -11.67
CA TYR A 251 -7.48 -2.06 -11.54
C TYR A 251 -7.56 -2.44 -10.06
N VAL A 252 -8.78 -2.66 -9.55
CA VAL A 252 -8.94 -3.42 -8.29
C VAL A 252 -8.84 -4.89 -8.65
N ILE A 253 -7.67 -5.50 -8.43
CA ILE A 253 -7.50 -6.95 -8.63
C ILE A 253 -7.92 -7.66 -7.33
N LEU A 254 -9.16 -8.16 -7.29
CA LEU A 254 -9.64 -9.03 -6.20
C LEU A 254 -9.08 -10.44 -6.40
N PHE A 255 -8.07 -10.83 -5.61
CA PHE A 255 -7.60 -12.22 -5.56
C PHE A 255 -8.44 -13.02 -4.56
N LEU A 256 -9.35 -13.86 -5.04
CA LEU A 256 -10.15 -14.77 -4.21
C LEU A 256 -9.35 -16.02 -3.81
N GLU A 257 -9.55 -16.48 -2.57
CA GLU A 257 -8.71 -17.37 -1.74
C GLU A 257 -8.17 -18.70 -2.32
N HIS A 258 -8.60 -19.21 -3.47
CA HIS A 258 -8.37 -20.63 -3.78
C HIS A 258 -7.08 -21.00 -4.56
N ALA A 259 -6.18 -20.07 -4.89
CA ALA A 259 -5.03 -20.38 -5.77
C ALA A 259 -3.62 -20.08 -5.23
N TRP A 260 -3.45 -19.58 -4.00
CA TRP A 260 -2.14 -19.10 -3.52
C TRP A 260 -1.06 -20.19 -3.40
N LYS A 261 -1.44 -21.47 -3.21
CA LYS A 261 -0.47 -22.57 -3.04
C LYS A 261 0.32 -22.95 -4.31
N ARG A 262 0.08 -22.31 -5.47
CA ARG A 262 0.76 -22.62 -6.74
C ARG A 262 1.16 -21.38 -7.57
N VAL A 263 1.19 -20.18 -6.99
CA VAL A 263 1.57 -18.98 -7.74
C VAL A 263 3.09 -18.84 -7.77
N ASN A 264 3.69 -19.14 -8.93
CA ASN A 264 5.00 -18.61 -9.31
C ASN A 264 4.75 -17.17 -9.80
N PHE A 265 5.27 -16.16 -9.11
CA PHE A 265 4.99 -14.73 -9.37
C PHE A 265 5.44 -14.23 -10.76
N THR A 266 6.02 -15.09 -11.58
CA THR A 266 6.34 -14.84 -12.99
C THR A 266 5.11 -14.73 -13.91
N ASN A 267 3.91 -15.16 -13.47
CA ASN A 267 2.72 -15.28 -14.33
C ASN A 267 1.54 -14.34 -13.99
N ILE A 268 1.78 -13.16 -13.41
CA ILE A 268 0.73 -12.13 -13.33
C ILE A 268 0.59 -11.49 -14.73
N ALA A 269 -0.42 -11.93 -15.48
CA ALA A 269 -0.82 -11.29 -16.74
C ALA A 269 -2.05 -10.40 -16.50
N CYS A 270 -1.92 -9.09 -16.77
CA CYS A 270 -3.07 -8.16 -16.80
C CYS A 270 -3.99 -8.52 -17.99
N VAL A 271 -5.22 -8.95 -17.70
CA VAL A 271 -6.26 -9.11 -18.72
C VAL A 271 -6.80 -7.74 -19.08
N LYS A 272 -6.63 -7.31 -20.34
CA LYS A 272 -7.22 -6.08 -20.89
C LYS A 272 -8.75 -6.21 -20.90
N ILE A 273 -9.44 -5.30 -20.21
CA ILE A 273 -10.86 -5.02 -20.46
C ILE A 273 -10.93 -3.59 -21.02
N ALA A 274 -11.56 -3.43 -22.18
CA ALA A 274 -11.61 -2.18 -22.93
C ALA A 274 -12.51 -1.13 -22.21
N PRO A 275 -12.14 0.17 -22.23
CA PRO A 275 -12.93 1.22 -21.60
C PRO A 275 -14.10 1.69 -22.49
N PHE A 276 -15.29 1.82 -21.89
CA PHE A 276 -16.38 2.64 -22.43
C PHE A 276 -16.34 4.00 -21.70
N LEU A 277 -16.10 5.07 -22.44
CA LEU A 277 -16.08 6.45 -21.93
C LEU A 277 -17.49 7.02 -21.87
N ALA A 278 -17.85 7.67 -20.76
CA ALA A 278 -18.86 8.71 -20.72
C ALA A 278 -18.44 9.82 -19.75
N TYR A 279 -18.30 11.03 -20.29
CA TYR A 279 -17.94 12.27 -19.61
C TYR A 279 -19.23 12.99 -19.21
N ALA A 280 -19.33 13.53 -17.99
CA ALA A 280 -20.21 14.67 -17.68
C ALA A 280 -19.80 15.34 -16.37
N SER A 281 -19.37 16.60 -16.48
CA SER A 281 -19.24 17.58 -15.41
C SER A 281 -20.61 18.16 -15.05
N GLY A 282 -20.94 18.24 -13.77
CA GLY A 282 -22.09 19.01 -13.28
C GLY A 282 -22.67 18.39 -12.02
N ALA A 283 -22.75 19.17 -10.95
CA ALA A 283 -23.38 18.79 -9.69
C ALA A 283 -24.81 18.28 -9.94
N LEU A 284 -25.00 16.96 -9.81
CA LEU A 284 -26.29 16.30 -9.90
C LEU A 284 -26.40 15.31 -8.73
N ASP A 285 -27.52 15.40 -8.01
CA ASP A 285 -27.83 14.58 -6.84
C ASP A 285 -27.57 13.10 -7.09
N SER A 286 -26.76 12.50 -6.21
CA SER A 286 -26.18 11.16 -6.35
C SER A 286 -27.18 10.00 -6.39
N CYS A 287 -28.47 10.24 -6.16
CA CYS A 287 -29.53 9.24 -6.30
C CYS A 287 -30.31 9.30 -7.62
N ALA A 288 -30.15 10.35 -8.45
CA ALA A 288 -31.01 10.54 -9.62
C ALA A 288 -30.67 9.66 -10.83
N MET A 289 -29.51 8.99 -10.84
CA MET A 289 -29.07 8.16 -11.98
C MET A 289 -29.63 6.73 -11.99
N SER A 290 -30.33 6.27 -10.94
CA SER A 290 -30.86 4.88 -10.91
C SER A 290 -32.12 4.67 -11.78
N SER A 291 -32.71 5.73 -12.34
CA SER A 291 -33.93 5.63 -13.17
C SER A 291 -33.68 5.58 -14.68
N LEU A 292 -32.43 5.64 -15.15
CA LEU A 292 -32.11 5.71 -16.59
C LEU A 292 -31.60 4.41 -17.22
N VAL A 293 -31.52 3.30 -16.47
CA VAL A 293 -31.07 1.98 -17.00
C VAL A 293 -32.21 0.94 -17.00
N LYS A 294 -33.44 1.38 -17.26
CA LYS A 294 -34.54 0.48 -17.65
C LYS A 294 -35.21 0.99 -18.92
N ARG A 295 -34.61 0.68 -20.06
CA ARG A 295 -35.26 0.43 -21.36
C ARG A 295 -34.27 -0.25 -22.30
#